data_AF-A0A5K0V7V9-F1
#
_entry.id   AF-A0A5K0V7V9-F1
#
_cell.length_a   1.000
_cell.length_b   1.000
_cell.length_c   1.000
_cell.angle_alpha   90.00
_cell.angle_beta   90.00
_cell.angle_gamma   90.00
#
_symmetry.space_group_name_H-M   'P 1'
#
loop_
_entity.id
_entity.type
_entity.pdbx_description
1 polymer ?
#
loop_
_entity_poly.entity_id
_entity_poly.type
_entity_poly.pdbx_seq_one_letter_code
_entity_poly.pdbx_strand_id
1 'polypeptide(L)'
;VRIWNMKSASKEVEPDQSTHALLATLREHFGSVNCVRWAKHGRFVASGSDDQLILIHERKPGTGTTEFGSGEPPDVENWKVVMTLRGHTSDV
;
A
#
# COMPACT_ATOMS: atom_id res chain seq x y z
N VAL A 1 -3.16 -2.34 4.62
CA VAL A 1 -2.09 -2.86 3.70
C VAL A 1 -0.82 -2.04 3.90
N ARG A 2 0.36 -2.65 3.92
CA ARG A 2 1.65 -1.93 4.01
C ARG A 2 2.49 -2.15 2.75
N ILE A 3 3.11 -1.09 2.24
CA ILE A 3 3.97 -1.12 1.05
C ILE A 3 5.41 -0.92 1.51
N TRP A 4 6.30 -1.81 1.08
CA TRP A 4 7.72 -1.79 1.45
C TRP A 4 8.57 -1.69 0.20
N ASN A 5 9.71 -1.02 0.28
CA ASN A 5 10.72 -1.18 -0.73
C ASN A 5 11.43 -2.53 -0.56
N MET A 6 11.84 -3.11 -1.67
CA MET A 6 12.78 -4.22 -1.69
C MET A 6 13.94 -3.74 -2.55
N LYS A 7 15.14 -3.62 -1.99
CA LYS A 7 16.33 -3.53 -2.85
C LYS A 7 16.43 -4.87 -3.58
N SER A 8 16.42 -4.85 -4.91
CA SER A 8 16.84 -6.00 -5.69
C SER A 8 18.27 -6.31 -5.26
N ALA A 9 18.57 -7.57 -4.97
CA ALA A 9 19.91 -8.01 -4.54
C ALA A 9 20.93 -7.80 -5.69
N SER A 10 21.39 -6.56 -5.88
CA SER A 10 22.58 -6.27 -6.66
C SER A 10 23.79 -6.75 -5.85
N LYS A 11 24.70 -7.51 -6.49
CA LYS A 11 25.85 -8.19 -5.87
C LYS A 11 26.90 -7.27 -5.23
N GLU A 12 26.65 -5.96 -5.12
CA GLU A 12 27.65 -4.94 -4.76
C GLU A 12 27.14 -3.94 -3.71
N VAL A 13 26.40 -4.39 -2.70
CA VAL A 13 25.96 -3.50 -1.62
C VAL A 13 26.55 -3.95 -0.29
N GLU A 14 27.34 -3.05 0.30
CA GLU A 14 27.88 -3.12 1.66
C GLU A 14 26.79 -3.55 2.68
N PRO A 15 27.12 -4.41 3.65
CA PRO A 15 26.15 -5.16 4.46
C PRO A 15 25.28 -4.31 5.42
N ASP A 16 25.51 -3.00 5.55
CA ASP A 16 24.91 -2.17 6.62
C ASP A 16 23.76 -1.24 6.16
N GLN A 17 23.41 -1.19 4.87
CA GLN A 17 22.26 -0.42 4.36
C GLN A 17 21.18 -1.31 3.73
N SER A 18 20.93 -2.44 4.40
CA SER A 18 20.04 -3.54 3.99
C SER A 18 18.61 -3.43 4.53
N THR A 19 18.16 -2.24 4.92
CA THR A 19 16.87 -2.08 5.60
C THR A 19 15.71 -1.92 4.60
N HIS A 20 14.79 -2.89 4.64
CA HIS A 20 13.45 -2.79 4.05
C HIS A 20 12.75 -1.56 4.63
N ALA A 21 12.54 -0.53 3.82
CA ALA A 21 11.89 0.71 4.24
C ALA A 21 10.38 0.62 4.00
N LEU A 22 9.59 0.96 5.03
CA LEU A 22 8.15 1.16 4.89
C LEU A 22 7.91 2.42 4.05
N LEU A 23 7.25 2.24 2.90
CA LEU A 23 6.97 3.32 1.96
C LEU A 23 5.61 3.96 2.22
N ALA A 24 4.58 3.15 2.53
CA ALA A 24 3.25 3.65 2.82
C ALA A 24 2.40 2.64 3.61
N THR A 25 1.41 3.13 4.35
CA THR A 25 0.38 2.31 4.98
C THR A 25 -1.01 2.70 4.48
N LEU A 26 -1.66 1.80 3.74
CA LEU A 26 -3.03 1.97 3.27
C LEU A 26 -4.01 1.49 4.36
N ARG A 27 -4.77 2.42 4.94
CA ARG A 27 -5.61 2.21 6.13
C ARG A 27 -7.13 2.30 5.86
N GLU A 28 -7.51 2.36 4.59
CA GLU A 28 -8.88 2.70 4.17
C GLU A 28 -9.89 1.55 4.31
N HIS A 29 -9.42 0.32 4.50
CA HIS A 29 -10.28 -0.84 4.73
C HIS A 29 -10.68 -0.94 6.21
N PHE A 30 -11.97 -1.17 6.44
CA PHE A 30 -12.53 -1.37 7.79
C PHE A 30 -12.60 -2.86 8.17
N GLY A 31 -12.46 -3.74 7.19
CA GLY A 31 -12.43 -5.19 7.34
C GLY A 31 -11.04 -5.79 7.14
N SER A 32 -10.96 -7.11 7.32
CA SER A 32 -9.76 -7.87 6.97
C SER A 32 -9.51 -7.82 5.48
N VAL A 33 -8.29 -7.49 5.09
CA VAL A 33 -7.87 -7.50 3.68
C VAL A 33 -7.41 -8.91 3.32
N ASN A 34 -8.13 -9.56 2.42
CA ASN A 34 -7.89 -10.95 2.03
C ASN A 34 -6.92 -11.06 0.84
N CYS A 35 -6.96 -10.07 -0.06
CA CYS A 35 -6.12 -10.08 -1.25
C CYS A 35 -5.59 -8.70 -1.62
N VAL A 36 -4.40 -8.68 -2.21
CA VAL A 36 -3.73 -7.49 -2.74
C VAL A 36 -3.06 -7.83 -4.06
N ARG A 37 -3.20 -6.99 -5.08
CA ARG A 37 -2.55 -7.18 -6.38
C ARG A 37 -2.09 -5.86 -6.99
N TRP A 38 -0.85 -5.86 -7.47
CA TRP A 38 -0.30 -4.78 -8.29
C TRP A 38 -0.74 -4.89 -9.74
N ALA A 39 -1.06 -3.76 -10.35
CA ALA A 39 -1.12 -3.67 -11.80
C ALA A 39 0.28 -3.88 -12.39
N LYS A 40 0.38 -4.53 -13.56
CA LYS A 40 1.67 -4.85 -14.19
C LYS A 40 2.54 -3.62 -14.47
N HIS A 41 1.91 -2.47 -14.71
CA HIS A 41 2.59 -1.19 -14.93
C HIS A 41 2.93 -0.44 -13.62
N GLY A 42 2.65 -1.02 -12.44
CA GLY A 42 3.05 -0.51 -11.12
C GLY A 42 2.34 0.75 -10.63
N ARG A 43 1.37 1.29 -11.38
CA ARG A 43 0.68 2.56 -11.02
C ARG A 43 -0.49 2.34 -10.05
N PHE A 44 -1.12 1.16 -10.12
CA PHE A 44 -2.28 0.84 -9.31
C PHE A 44 -2.03 -0.37 -8.42
N VAL A 45 -2.65 -0.34 -7.24
CA VAL A 45 -2.77 -1.46 -6.31
C VAL A 45 -4.24 -1.69 -6.03
N ALA A 46 -4.73 -2.90 -6.24
CA ALA A 46 -6.05 -3.32 -5.83
C ALA A 46 -5.96 -4.07 -4.50
N SER A 47 -6.85 -3.78 -3.57
CA SER A 47 -7.04 -4.56 -2.33
C SER A 47 -8.51 -4.91 -2.14
N GLY A 48 -8.79 -6.16 -1.80
CA GLY A 48 -10.13 -6.68 -1.50
C GLY A 48 -10.26 -7.06 -0.02
N SER A 49 -11.40 -6.74 0.58
CA SER A 49 -11.64 -6.84 2.03
C SER A 49 -13.04 -7.36 2.35
N ASP A 50 -13.23 -7.89 3.55
CA ASP A 50 -14.54 -8.32 4.07
C ASP A 50 -15.52 -7.16 4.30
N ASP A 51 -15.07 -5.91 4.20
CA ASP A 51 -15.92 -4.71 4.26
C ASP A 51 -16.81 -4.51 3.01
N GLN A 52 -16.85 -5.49 2.11
CA GLN A 52 -17.62 -5.45 0.85
C GLN A 52 -17.10 -4.41 -0.16
N LEU A 53 -15.86 -3.92 0.04
CA LEU A 53 -15.18 -2.99 -0.84
C LEU A 53 -13.93 -3.61 -1.46
N ILE A 54 -13.71 -3.31 -2.74
CA ILE A 54 -12.41 -3.42 -3.38
C ILE A 54 -11.93 -2.00 -3.66
N LEU A 55 -10.75 -1.66 -3.14
CA LEU A 55 -10.17 -0.34 -3.27
C LEU A 55 -9.01 -0.35 -4.27
N ILE A 56 -9.10 0.53 -5.26
CA ILE A 56 -8.01 0.79 -6.21
C ILE A 56 -7.25 2.02 -5.72
N HIS A 57 -5.98 1.81 -5.40
CA HIS A 57 -5.06 2.84 -4.96
C HIS A 57 -4.16 3.24 -6.13
N GLU A 58 -3.94 4.53 -6.31
CA GLU A 58 -2.99 5.08 -7.25
C GLU A 58 -1.88 5.82 -6.52
N ARG A 59 -0.63 5.65 -6.98
CA ARG A 59 0.49 6.45 -6.50
C ARG A 59 0.45 7.85 -7.11
N LYS A 60 0.24 8.85 -6.27
CA LYS A 60 0.31 10.27 -6.62
C LYS A 60 1.72 10.82 -6.35
N PRO A 61 2.12 11.93 -6.99
CA PRO A 61 3.36 12.60 -6.65
C PRO A 61 3.30 13.18 -5.22
N GLY A 62 4.48 13.36 -4.61
CA GLY A 62 4.65 13.90 -3.27
C GLY A 62 4.70 12.84 -2.17
N THR A 63 4.78 13.30 -0.92
CA THR A 63 4.77 12.48 0.29
C THR A 63 3.34 12.18 0.73
N GLY A 64 3.15 11.00 1.33
CA GLY A 64 1.87 10.61 1.90
C GLY A 64 1.57 11.34 3.20
N THR A 65 0.36 11.12 3.71
CA THR A 65 -0.11 11.66 4.98
C THR A 65 -0.05 10.58 6.04
N THR A 66 0.49 10.90 7.22
CA THR A 66 0.33 10.02 8.39
C THR A 66 -1.04 10.22 9.04
N GLU A 67 -1.55 9.18 9.67
CA GLU A 67 -2.79 9.24 10.45
C GLU A 67 -2.57 10.11 11.70
N PHE A 68 -3.48 11.06 11.93
CA PHE A 68 -3.36 11.99 13.06
C PHE A 68 -3.34 11.23 14.38
N GLY A 69 -2.32 11.47 15.21
CA GLY A 69 -2.15 10.82 16.51
C GLY A 69 -1.45 9.44 16.47
N SER A 70 -1.03 8.95 15.29
CA SER A 70 -0.31 7.68 15.19
C SER A 70 1.12 7.71 15.77
N GLY A 71 1.74 8.88 15.83
CA GLY A 71 3.17 9.04 16.17
C GLY A 71 4.12 8.50 15.10
N GLU A 72 3.62 7.96 13.99
CA GLU A 72 4.42 7.50 12.86
C GLU A 72 4.79 8.67 11.94
N PRO A 73 6.01 8.69 11.36
CA PRO A 73 6.38 9.70 10.37
C PRO A 73 5.45 9.63 9.15
N PRO A 74 5.33 10.73 8.37
CA PRO A 74 4.60 10.72 7.10
C PRO A 74 5.08 9.63 6.17
N ASP A 75 4.14 8.98 5.49
CA ASP A 75 4.43 7.99 4.47
C ASP A 75 5.32 8.59 3.37
N VAL A 76 6.32 7.82 2.93
CA VAL A 76 7.25 8.22 1.85
C VAL A 76 6.50 8.34 0.51
N GLU A 77 5.57 7.42 0.25
CA GLU A 77 4.77 7.41 -0.97
C GLU A 77 3.32 7.88 -0.73
N ASN A 78 2.84 8.74 -1.60
CA ASN A 78 1.47 9.24 -1.56
C ASN A 78 0.51 8.32 -2.31
N TRP A 79 -0.06 7.34 -1.60
CA TRP A 79 -1.10 6.46 -2.14
C TRP A 79 -2.49 6.99 -1.81
N LYS A 80 -3.34 7.10 -2.83
CA LYS A 80 -4.72 7.57 -2.68
C LYS A 80 -5.69 6.61 -3.36
N VAL A 81 -6.84 6.40 -2.72
CA VAL A 81 -7.95 5.67 -3.34
C VAL A 81 -8.48 6.49 -4.51
N VAL A 82 -8.50 5.88 -5.70
CA VAL A 82 -9.03 6.48 -6.93
C VAL A 82 -10.32 5.83 -7.39
N MET A 83 -10.60 4.61 -6.92
CA MET A 83 -11.84 3.91 -7.22
C MET A 83 -12.21 2.96 -6.10
N THR A 84 -13.51 2.92 -5.80
CA THR A 84 -14.13 1.97 -4.87
C THR A 84 -15.10 1.11 -5.66
N LEU A 85 -14.80 -0.17 -5.76
CA LEU A 85 -15.68 -1.17 -6.36
C LEU A 85 -16.49 -1.82 -5.24
N ARG A 86 -17.79 -1.99 -5.48
CA ARG A 86 -18.76 -2.53 -4.51
C ARG A 86 -19.54 -3.65 -5.17
N GLY A 87 -20.05 -4.57 -4.35
CA GLY A 87 -21.01 -5.59 -4.79
C GLY A 87 -20.58 -7.02 -4.54
N HIS A 88 -19.36 -7.26 -4.05
CA HIS A 88 -19.05 -8.56 -3.49
C HIS A 88 -19.71 -8.69 -2.12
N THR A 89 -20.29 -9.85 -1.86
CA THR A 89 -21.08 -10.12 -0.64
C THR A 89 -20.35 -11.02 0.36
N SER A 90 -19.16 -11.50 0.01
CA SER A 90 -18.35 -12.48 0.76
C SER A 90 -16.88 -12.33 0.37
N ASP A 91 -15.99 -13.21 0.84
CA ASP A 91 -14.54 -13.11 0.66
C ASP A 91 -14.10 -12.92 -0.81
N VAL A 92 -13.04 -12.14 -1.01
CA VAL A 92 -12.45 -11.78 -2.32
C VAL A 92 -10.99 -12.21 -2.40
#